data_AF-A0A2I4DFR5-F1
#
_entry.id   AF-A0A2I4DFR5-F1
#
_cell.length_a   1.000
_cell.length_b   1.000
_cell.length_c   1.000
_cell.angle_alpha   90.00
_cell.angle_beta   90.00
_cell.angle_gamma   90.00
#
_symmetry.space_group_name_H-M   'P 1'
#
loop_
_entity.id
_entity.type
_entity.pdbx_description
1 polymer ?
#
loop_
_entity_poly.entity_id
_entity_poly.type
_entity_poly.pdbx_seq_one_letter_code
_entity_poly.pdbx_strand_id
1 'polypeptide(L)'
;MALTGKIRSSMSPPPNYLRIRTRTQIASPSIISLSRISPFQATSKAHLNYPRKSTTRYENREDKIEATLPTMSEILESSRAQKLDLQLQTLGPFFRITAKSLETQKELGKAEGLIRVWLNGRILHLDSIRLRRDTLGMEKSIFGIGLFIGAVAVRYGYDCDCTTAELLAINDSDLYHSKLVRFYTRIGFKAVHEVTGSAFRDYAHMLVWGGIGTRMDANVEELLIRWCTRFKSRK
;
A
#
# COMPACT_ATOMS: atom_id res chain seq x y z
N MET A 1 24.26 -36.46 82.68
CA MET A 1 23.04 -35.92 83.32
C MET A 1 22.22 -35.25 82.21
N ALA A 2 21.00 -35.77 81.99
CA ALA A 2 19.88 -35.17 81.25
C ALA A 2 20.11 -34.49 79.88
N LEU A 3 19.74 -35.25 78.83
CA LEU A 3 18.88 -34.89 77.69
C LEU A 3 19.02 -33.48 77.08
N THR A 4 19.79 -33.38 75.99
CA THR A 4 19.54 -32.41 74.91
C THR A 4 19.71 -33.11 73.56
N GLY A 5 18.70 -33.02 72.69
CA GLY A 5 18.68 -33.73 71.41
C GLY A 5 17.55 -33.23 70.51
N LYS A 6 17.65 -31.97 70.09
CA LYS A 6 16.74 -31.28 69.18
C LYS A 6 17.08 -31.72 67.75
N ILE A 7 16.36 -32.69 67.19
CA ILE A 7 16.55 -33.12 65.81
C ILE A 7 15.81 -32.16 64.88
N ARG A 8 16.60 -31.47 64.05
CA ARG A 8 16.19 -30.59 62.97
C ARG A 8 16.14 -31.42 61.70
N SER A 9 14.95 -31.82 61.23
CA SER A 9 14.81 -32.43 59.90
C SER A 9 14.51 -31.33 58.87
N SER A 10 15.49 -31.10 58.01
CA SER A 10 15.38 -30.34 56.78
C SER A 10 14.46 -31.08 55.82
N MET A 11 13.31 -30.49 55.46
CA MET A 11 12.56 -30.94 54.29
C MET A 11 12.99 -30.15 53.07
N SER A 12 13.46 -30.92 52.10
CA SER A 12 13.90 -30.58 50.76
C SER A 12 12.78 -29.94 49.91
N PRO A 13 13.13 -29.05 48.95
CA PRO A 13 12.15 -28.50 48.01
C PRO A 13 11.71 -29.57 46.98
N PRO A 14 10.48 -29.47 46.45
CA PRO A 14 9.94 -30.44 45.50
C PRO A 14 10.64 -30.40 44.12
N PRO A 15 10.58 -31.50 43.36
CA PRO A 15 11.39 -31.71 42.16
C PRO A 15 10.93 -30.89 40.95
N ASN A 16 11.93 -30.41 40.20
CA ASN A 16 11.83 -29.81 38.89
C ASN A 16 11.11 -30.73 37.89
N TYR A 17 9.92 -30.35 37.46
CA TYR A 17 9.33 -30.92 36.25
C TYR A 17 10.03 -30.34 35.02
N LEU A 18 10.89 -31.16 34.42
CA LEU A 18 11.38 -31.01 33.06
C LEU A 18 10.19 -31.10 32.09
N ARG A 19 9.66 -29.95 31.66
CA ARG A 19 8.79 -29.89 30.49
C ARG A 19 9.62 -29.51 29.27
N ILE A 20 9.76 -30.51 28.42
CA ILE A 20 10.40 -30.50 27.11
C ILE A 20 9.98 -29.24 26.32
N ARG A 21 10.96 -28.38 26.05
CA ARG A 21 10.83 -27.22 25.16
C ARG A 21 11.05 -27.70 23.73
N THR A 22 9.99 -28.13 23.05
CA THR A 22 10.04 -28.42 21.62
C THR A 22 10.24 -27.11 20.85
N ARG A 23 11.47 -26.97 20.35
CA ARG A 23 11.90 -25.97 19.39
C ARG A 23 11.34 -26.36 18.02
N THR A 24 10.34 -25.62 17.56
CA THR A 24 10.14 -25.40 16.12
C THR A 24 10.06 -23.90 15.91
N GLN A 25 11.23 -23.25 15.89
CA GLN A 25 11.35 -21.92 15.30
C GLN A 25 11.19 -22.08 13.80
N ILE A 26 9.95 -22.00 13.33
CA ILE A 26 9.69 -21.60 11.95
C ILE A 26 10.13 -20.14 11.90
N ALA A 27 11.19 -19.86 11.14
CA ALA A 27 11.63 -18.50 10.90
C ALA A 27 10.48 -17.76 10.22
N SER A 28 9.73 -16.98 10.99
CA SER A 28 8.76 -16.04 10.47
C SER A 28 9.51 -15.11 9.52
N PRO A 29 9.12 -14.99 8.23
CA PRO A 29 9.63 -13.89 7.43
C PRO A 29 9.20 -12.64 8.17
N SER A 30 10.18 -11.92 8.70
CA SER A 30 9.93 -10.73 9.47
C SER A 30 8.99 -9.86 8.64
N ILE A 31 8.02 -9.21 9.25
CA ILE A 31 7.17 -8.21 8.61
C ILE A 31 7.70 -6.88 9.12
N ILE A 32 8.23 -6.03 8.23
CA ILE A 32 8.58 -4.66 8.59
C ILE A 32 7.48 -3.81 7.99
N SER A 33 6.64 -3.33 8.91
CA SER A 33 5.78 -2.18 8.72
C SER A 33 6.64 -0.95 8.38
N LEU A 34 6.08 -0.01 7.61
CA LEU A 34 6.74 1.19 7.02
C LEU A 34 7.32 2.20 8.04
N SER A 35 7.66 1.80 9.27
CA SER A 35 8.13 2.66 10.36
C SER A 35 9.59 3.04 10.35
N ARG A 36 10.41 2.58 9.39
CA ARG A 36 11.87 2.85 9.41
C ARG A 36 12.40 3.70 8.26
N ILE A 37 11.55 4.49 7.60
CA ILE A 37 11.97 5.46 6.58
C ILE A 37 11.54 6.86 7.04
N SER A 38 12.48 7.58 7.64
CA SER A 38 12.40 9.05 7.75
C SER A 38 13.11 9.65 6.54
N PRO A 39 12.42 10.41 5.67
CA PRO A 39 13.08 11.35 4.79
C PRO A 39 13.10 12.74 5.46
N PHE A 40 14.30 13.13 5.85
CA PHE A 40 14.88 14.48 5.82
C PHE A 40 14.24 15.63 6.62
N GLN A 41 15.09 16.16 7.51
CA GLN A 41 15.01 17.45 8.21
C GLN A 41 15.04 18.61 7.19
N ALA A 42 14.16 19.58 7.37
CA ALA A 42 14.20 20.86 6.65
C ALA A 42 14.98 21.89 7.48
N THR A 43 16.07 22.43 6.94
CA THR A 43 16.80 23.57 7.51
C THR A 43 16.60 24.84 6.67
N SER A 44 16.25 25.89 7.43
CA SER A 44 16.47 27.34 7.25
C SER A 44 16.10 28.06 5.94
N LYS A 45 15.04 28.88 6.08
CA LYS A 45 14.88 30.30 5.71
C LYS A 45 15.91 30.90 4.72
N ALA A 46 15.39 31.35 3.57
CA ALA A 46 15.92 32.50 2.84
C ALA A 46 14.76 33.35 2.30
N HIS A 47 14.85 34.64 2.58
CA HIS A 47 13.94 35.73 2.21
C HIS A 47 14.13 36.03 0.72
N LEU A 48 13.07 35.97 -0.10
CA LEU A 48 13.17 36.41 -1.52
C LEU A 48 11.93 37.22 -1.94
N ASN A 49 12.27 38.39 -2.49
CA ASN A 49 11.42 39.49 -2.88
C ASN A 49 10.40 39.10 -3.96
N TYR A 50 9.21 39.71 -3.85
CA TYR A 50 8.14 39.67 -4.84
C TYR A 50 8.50 40.52 -6.08
N PRO A 51 8.59 39.95 -7.29
CA PRO A 51 8.65 40.74 -8.51
C PRO A 51 7.25 41.00 -9.06
N ARG A 52 7.07 42.26 -9.44
CA ARG A 52 5.90 42.93 -10.00
C ARG A 52 5.42 42.26 -11.30
N LYS A 53 4.10 42.19 -11.48
CA LYS A 53 3.40 41.75 -12.71
C LYS A 53 3.95 42.48 -13.94
N SER A 54 4.47 41.73 -14.90
CA SER A 54 4.67 42.16 -16.28
C SER A 54 3.88 41.25 -17.21
N THR A 55 2.81 41.82 -17.76
CA THR A 55 2.02 41.27 -18.86
C THR A 55 2.93 41.10 -20.08
N THR A 56 3.14 39.87 -20.52
CA THR A 56 3.78 39.58 -21.80
C THR A 56 3.16 38.33 -22.41
N ARG A 57 2.75 38.51 -23.67
CA ARG A 57 2.04 37.62 -24.59
C ARG A 57 2.19 36.12 -24.31
N TYR A 58 1.05 35.46 -24.10
CA TYR A 58 0.90 34.03 -24.27
C TYR A 58 0.94 33.70 -25.76
N GLU A 59 2.15 33.58 -26.31
CA GLU A 59 2.35 32.95 -27.61
C GLU A 59 2.22 31.43 -27.45
N ASN A 60 1.09 30.91 -27.93
CA ASN A 60 0.89 29.63 -28.60
C ASN A 60 2.02 28.59 -28.44
N ARG A 61 1.98 27.87 -27.33
CA ARG A 61 2.36 26.44 -27.28
C ARG A 61 1.21 25.65 -26.68
N GLU A 62 0.07 25.73 -27.35
CA GLU A 62 -0.94 24.67 -27.27
C GLU A 62 -0.45 23.50 -28.12
N ASP A 63 0.63 22.84 -27.68
CA ASP A 63 0.69 21.41 -27.91
C ASP A 63 -0.44 20.84 -27.08
N LYS A 64 -1.55 20.61 -27.77
CA LYS A 64 -2.74 19.93 -27.31
C LYS A 64 -2.29 18.55 -26.83
N ILE A 65 -1.80 18.45 -25.59
CA ILE A 65 -1.73 17.20 -24.85
C ILE A 65 -3.19 16.87 -24.57
N GLU A 66 -3.87 16.35 -25.59
CA GLU A 66 -4.95 15.42 -25.37
C GLU A 66 -4.36 14.40 -24.40
N ALA A 67 -4.78 14.45 -23.15
CA ALA A 67 -4.23 13.63 -22.09
C ALA A 67 -4.72 12.20 -22.31
N THR A 68 -4.21 11.57 -23.37
CA THR A 68 -4.53 10.21 -23.74
C THR A 68 -4.26 9.35 -22.52
N LEU A 69 -5.29 8.65 -22.07
CA LEU A 69 -5.20 7.76 -20.93
C LEU A 69 -4.12 6.71 -21.23
N PRO A 70 -3.19 6.46 -20.29
CA PRO A 70 -2.13 5.50 -20.52
C PRO A 70 -2.74 4.13 -20.82
N THR A 71 -2.28 3.49 -21.88
CA THR A 71 -2.66 2.12 -22.24
C THR A 71 -1.97 1.11 -21.32
N MET A 72 -2.48 -0.12 -21.27
CA MET A 72 -1.80 -1.18 -20.52
C MET A 72 -0.36 -1.40 -21.00
N SER A 73 -0.11 -1.36 -22.32
CA SER A 73 1.23 -1.53 -22.88
C SER A 73 2.19 -0.44 -22.41
N GLU A 74 1.78 0.82 -22.42
CA GLU A 74 2.62 1.95 -21.98
C GLU A 74 3.00 1.84 -20.49
N ILE A 75 2.07 1.39 -19.65
CA ILE A 75 2.33 1.16 -18.23
C ILE A 75 3.35 0.03 -18.04
N LEU A 76 3.17 -1.10 -18.75
CA LEU A 76 4.07 -2.25 -18.68
C LEU A 76 5.46 -1.96 -19.27
N GLU A 77 5.54 -1.23 -20.38
CA GLU A 77 6.81 -0.80 -20.97
C GLU A 77 7.56 0.14 -20.03
N SER A 78 6.85 1.11 -19.44
CA SER A 78 7.42 2.01 -18.44
C SER A 78 7.92 1.27 -17.19
N SER A 79 7.22 0.23 -16.76
CA SER A 79 7.68 -0.59 -15.63
C SER A 79 8.94 -1.38 -16.00
N ARG A 80 9.01 -1.94 -17.21
CA ARG A 80 10.20 -2.66 -17.70
C ARG A 80 11.41 -1.74 -17.85
N ALA A 81 11.23 -0.51 -18.31
CA ALA A 81 12.29 0.51 -18.31
C ALA A 81 12.80 0.79 -16.88
N GLN A 82 11.93 0.60 -15.88
CA GLN A 82 12.28 0.61 -14.47
C GLN A 82 12.64 -0.78 -13.92
N LYS A 83 13.08 -1.73 -14.76
CA LYS A 83 13.51 -3.09 -14.36
C LYS A 83 12.47 -3.86 -13.53
N LEU A 84 11.18 -3.55 -13.71
CA LEU A 84 10.06 -4.22 -13.08
C LEU A 84 9.27 -5.00 -14.13
N ASP A 85 9.11 -6.29 -13.89
CA ASP A 85 8.19 -7.14 -14.62
C ASP A 85 6.86 -7.20 -13.85
N LEU A 86 5.77 -6.76 -14.50
CA LEU A 86 4.44 -6.75 -13.94
C LEU A 86 3.57 -7.75 -14.69
N GLN A 87 2.89 -8.61 -13.93
CA GLN A 87 1.98 -9.59 -14.49
C GLN A 87 0.60 -9.46 -13.84
N LEU A 88 -0.42 -9.21 -14.65
CA LEU A 88 -1.83 -9.29 -14.28
C LEU A 88 -2.34 -10.71 -14.54
N GLN A 89 -3.05 -11.27 -13.56
CA GLN A 89 -3.73 -12.56 -13.63
C GLN A 89 -5.16 -12.39 -13.16
N THR A 90 -6.12 -12.99 -13.86
CA THR A 90 -7.55 -12.85 -13.55
C THR A 90 -8.19 -14.22 -13.36
N LEU A 91 -9.10 -14.34 -12.40
CA LEU A 91 -9.93 -15.52 -12.18
C LEU A 91 -11.34 -15.06 -11.80
N GLY A 92 -12.23 -15.04 -12.79
CA GLY A 92 -13.56 -14.45 -12.63
C GLY A 92 -13.47 -12.96 -12.27
N PRO A 93 -14.21 -12.46 -11.26
CA PRO A 93 -14.14 -11.06 -10.87
C PRO A 93 -12.83 -10.71 -10.15
N PHE A 94 -12.07 -11.71 -9.68
CA PHE A 94 -10.84 -11.51 -8.93
C PHE A 94 -9.66 -11.29 -9.87
N PHE A 95 -8.72 -10.46 -9.43
CA PHE A 95 -7.45 -10.29 -10.10
C PHE A 95 -6.29 -10.24 -9.10
N ARG A 96 -5.11 -10.58 -9.62
CA ARG A 96 -3.83 -10.49 -8.92
C ARG A 96 -2.81 -9.87 -9.84
N ILE A 97 -2.05 -8.93 -9.30
CA ILE A 97 -0.90 -8.32 -9.95
C ILE A 97 0.34 -8.73 -9.18
N THR A 98 1.34 -9.25 -9.89
CA THR A 98 2.64 -9.61 -9.31
C THR A 98 3.71 -8.71 -9.92
N ALA A 99 4.57 -8.16 -9.09
CA ALA A 99 5.75 -7.40 -9.49
C ALA A 99 7.02 -8.21 -9.18
N LYS A 100 7.86 -8.41 -10.19
CA LYS A 100 9.16 -9.07 -10.06
C LYS A 100 10.28 -8.14 -10.54
N SER A 101 11.47 -8.33 -9.98
CA SER A 101 12.68 -7.70 -10.53
C SER A 101 13.05 -8.39 -11.83
N LEU A 102 13.26 -7.63 -12.90
CA LEU A 102 13.80 -8.20 -14.15
C LEU A 102 15.23 -8.74 -13.96
N GLU A 103 16.01 -8.15 -13.05
CA GLU A 103 17.40 -8.53 -12.82
C GLU A 103 17.53 -9.83 -12.02
N THR A 104 16.77 -9.94 -10.92
CA THR A 104 16.92 -11.04 -9.96
C THR A 104 15.80 -12.07 -10.04
N GLN A 105 14.75 -11.80 -10.82
CA GLN A 105 13.53 -12.61 -10.92
C GLN A 105 12.79 -12.80 -9.59
N LYS A 106 13.21 -12.11 -8.52
CA LYS A 106 12.56 -12.14 -7.22
C LYS A 106 11.28 -11.33 -7.25
N GLU A 107 10.27 -11.82 -6.57
CA GLU A 107 9.03 -11.07 -6.33
C GLU A 107 9.31 -9.89 -5.40
N LEU A 108 8.94 -8.70 -5.87
CA LEU A 108 9.09 -7.43 -5.15
C LEU A 108 7.78 -7.01 -4.49
N GLY A 109 6.65 -7.43 -5.05
CA GLY A 109 5.36 -7.14 -4.47
C GLY A 109 4.22 -7.84 -5.18
N LYS A 110 3.05 -7.77 -4.54
CA LYS A 110 1.80 -8.27 -5.10
C LYS A 110 0.63 -7.36 -4.70
N ALA A 111 -0.38 -7.30 -5.55
CA ALA A 111 -1.68 -6.74 -5.20
C ALA A 111 -2.80 -7.66 -5.65
N GLU A 112 -3.88 -7.66 -4.90
CA GLU A 112 -5.07 -8.46 -5.13
C GLU A 112 -6.30 -7.55 -5.02
N GLY A 113 -7.34 -7.87 -5.79
CA GLY A 113 -8.59 -7.15 -5.76
C GLY A 113 -9.65 -7.86 -6.56
N LEU A 114 -10.82 -7.23 -6.69
CA LEU A 114 -11.89 -7.74 -7.52
C LEU A 114 -12.72 -6.64 -8.18
N ILE A 115 -13.42 -7.01 -9.24
CA ILE A 115 -14.44 -6.18 -9.89
C ILE A 115 -15.79 -6.51 -9.26
N ARG A 116 -16.36 -5.54 -8.55
CA ARG A 116 -17.70 -5.66 -7.95
C ARG A 116 -18.74 -5.07 -8.91
N VAL A 117 -19.77 -5.85 -9.22
CA VAL A 117 -20.92 -5.38 -9.99
C VAL A 117 -21.98 -4.85 -9.02
N TRP A 118 -22.43 -3.62 -9.22
CA TRP A 118 -23.47 -2.98 -8.43
C TRP A 118 -24.55 -2.38 -9.33
N LEU A 119 -25.68 -1.99 -8.75
CA LEU A 119 -26.81 -1.36 -9.48
C LEU A 119 -26.39 -0.10 -10.26
N ASN A 120 -25.36 0.61 -9.78
CA ASN A 120 -24.88 1.87 -10.35
C ASN A 120 -23.60 1.70 -11.18
N GLY A 121 -23.29 0.49 -11.65
CA GLY A 121 -22.12 0.18 -12.46
C GLY A 121 -21.10 -0.73 -11.76
N ARG A 122 -19.87 -0.69 -12.25
CA ARG A 122 -18.78 -1.55 -11.74
C ARG A 122 -17.82 -0.76 -10.86
N ILE A 123 -17.38 -1.40 -9.79
CA ILE A 123 -16.46 -0.83 -8.81
C ILE A 123 -15.19 -1.69 -8.80
N LEU A 124 -14.04 -1.04 -8.95
CA LEU A 124 -12.74 -1.64 -8.73
C LEU A 124 -12.47 -1.67 -7.23
N HIS A 125 -12.54 -2.86 -6.64
CA HIS A 125 -12.28 -3.07 -5.22
C HIS A 125 -10.84 -3.51 -5.01
N LEU A 126 -10.03 -2.64 -4.41
CA LEU A 126 -8.61 -2.88 -4.12
C LEU A 126 -8.47 -3.45 -2.70
N ASP A 127 -8.30 -4.75 -2.60
CA ASP A 127 -8.29 -5.47 -1.33
C ASP A 127 -6.94 -5.38 -0.62
N SER A 128 -5.87 -5.83 -1.28
CA SER A 128 -4.56 -5.85 -0.65
C SER A 128 -3.42 -5.46 -1.58
N ILE A 129 -2.41 -4.80 -1.01
CA ILE A 129 -1.12 -4.57 -1.64
C ILE A 129 -0.03 -4.88 -0.64
N ARG A 130 0.95 -5.68 -1.05
CA ARG A 130 2.07 -6.12 -0.21
C ARG A 130 3.37 -5.95 -0.97
N LEU A 131 4.29 -5.18 -0.42
CA LEU A 131 5.63 -4.97 -0.96
C LEU A 131 6.65 -5.70 -0.08
N ARG A 132 7.60 -6.40 -0.69
CA ARG A 132 8.66 -7.14 0.01
C ARG A 132 9.82 -6.22 0.36
N ARG A 133 10.59 -6.63 1.38
CA ARG A 133 11.80 -5.89 1.81
C ARG A 133 12.85 -5.75 0.72
N ASP A 134 12.91 -6.68 -0.22
CA ASP A 134 13.86 -6.62 -1.33
C ASP A 134 13.67 -5.33 -2.16
N THR A 135 12.50 -4.70 -2.08
CA THR A 135 12.23 -3.35 -2.61
C THR A 135 13.03 -2.24 -1.92
N LEU A 136 13.38 -2.38 -0.64
CA LEU A 136 14.13 -1.38 0.14
C LEU A 136 15.58 -1.24 -0.30
N GLY A 137 16.16 -2.33 -0.82
CA GLY A 137 17.54 -2.35 -1.31
C GLY A 137 17.68 -1.94 -2.77
N MET A 138 16.56 -1.68 -3.45
CA MET A 138 16.60 -1.11 -4.79
C MET A 138 16.84 0.39 -4.69
N GLU A 139 17.59 0.97 -5.62
CA GLU A 139 17.71 2.44 -5.76
C GLU A 139 16.35 3.13 -6.04
N LYS A 140 15.29 2.33 -6.20
CA LYS A 140 13.95 2.77 -6.54
C LYS A 140 13.13 2.94 -5.28
N SER A 141 12.40 4.04 -5.21
CA SER A 141 11.46 4.25 -4.12
C SER A 141 10.39 3.14 -4.12
N ILE A 142 10.10 2.58 -2.95
CA ILE A 142 8.92 1.73 -2.69
C ILE A 142 7.65 2.36 -3.27
N PHE A 143 7.58 3.69 -3.23
CA PHE A 143 6.51 4.50 -3.82
C PHE A 143 6.36 4.25 -5.33
N GLY A 144 7.47 4.11 -6.05
CA GLY A 144 7.48 3.84 -7.49
C GLY A 144 6.88 2.48 -7.83
N ILE A 145 7.31 1.42 -7.14
CA ILE A 145 6.76 0.07 -7.36
C ILE A 145 5.27 0.03 -7.03
N GLY A 146 4.88 0.59 -5.89
CA GLY A 146 3.47 0.67 -5.49
C GLY A 146 2.60 1.41 -6.51
N LEU A 147 3.12 2.52 -7.09
CA LEU A 147 2.42 3.27 -8.13
C LEU A 147 2.23 2.44 -9.41
N PHE A 148 3.23 1.67 -9.83
CA PHE A 148 3.11 0.80 -11.00
C PHE A 148 2.11 -0.33 -10.81
N ILE A 149 2.15 -1.01 -9.66
CA ILE A 149 1.17 -2.04 -9.31
C ILE A 149 -0.23 -1.43 -9.29
N GLY A 150 -0.39 -0.27 -8.65
CA GLY A 150 -1.64 0.48 -8.63
C GLY A 150 -2.12 0.88 -10.02
N ALA A 151 -1.23 1.33 -10.90
CA ALA A 151 -1.56 1.73 -12.26
C ALA A 151 -2.08 0.58 -13.11
N VAL A 152 -1.46 -0.61 -13.00
CA VAL A 152 -1.99 -1.82 -13.66
C VAL A 152 -3.38 -2.17 -13.13
N ALA A 153 -3.59 -2.08 -11.81
CA ALA A 153 -4.90 -2.36 -11.20
C ALA A 153 -5.99 -1.38 -11.68
N VAL A 154 -5.68 -0.09 -11.68
CA VAL A 154 -6.61 0.97 -12.09
C VAL A 154 -6.87 0.90 -13.60
N ARG A 155 -5.85 0.64 -14.42
CA ARG A 155 -6.04 0.43 -15.87
C ARG A 155 -6.94 -0.77 -16.14
N TYR A 156 -6.70 -1.88 -15.44
CA TYR A 156 -7.58 -3.06 -15.56
C TYR A 156 -9.02 -2.74 -15.13
N GLY A 157 -9.21 -1.98 -14.06
CA GLY A 157 -10.51 -1.49 -13.65
C GLY A 157 -11.18 -0.63 -14.73
N TYR A 158 -10.42 0.28 -15.36
CA TYR A 158 -10.91 1.09 -16.48
C TYR A 158 -11.33 0.22 -17.66
N ASP A 159 -10.54 -0.78 -18.04
CA ASP A 159 -10.85 -1.73 -19.12
C ASP A 159 -12.09 -2.58 -18.79
N CYS A 160 -12.43 -2.71 -17.50
CA CYS A 160 -13.66 -3.34 -17.02
C CYS A 160 -14.80 -2.33 -16.81
N ASP A 161 -14.75 -1.12 -17.39
CA ASP A 161 -15.69 -0.01 -17.20
C ASP A 161 -16.02 0.31 -15.73
N CYS A 162 -15.04 0.18 -14.83
CA CYS A 162 -15.18 0.69 -13.47
C CYS A 162 -15.03 2.21 -13.48
N THR A 163 -16.01 2.91 -12.93
CA THR A 163 -15.92 4.37 -12.72
C THR A 163 -15.22 4.72 -11.41
N THR A 164 -15.35 3.85 -10.41
CA THR A 164 -14.89 4.08 -9.04
C THR A 164 -13.91 2.99 -8.63
N ALA A 165 -12.80 3.42 -8.03
CA ALA A 165 -11.89 2.55 -7.29
C ALA A 165 -12.09 2.78 -5.79
N GLU A 166 -12.21 1.71 -5.01
CA GLU A 166 -12.35 1.76 -3.56
C GLU A 166 -11.25 0.96 -2.86
N LEU A 167 -10.81 1.45 -1.69
CA LEU A 167 -9.89 0.76 -0.79
C LEU A 167 -10.22 1.06 0.67
N LEU A 168 -9.73 0.22 1.59
CA LEU A 168 -9.75 0.51 3.03
C LEU A 168 -8.33 0.81 3.53
N ALA A 169 -8.15 1.99 4.10
CA ALA A 169 -7.00 2.28 4.94
C ALA A 169 -7.26 1.70 6.35
N ILE A 170 -6.88 0.44 6.56
CA ILE A 170 -7.08 -0.28 7.83
C ILE A 170 -6.41 0.49 8.99
N ASN A 171 -7.08 0.54 10.13
CA ASN A 171 -6.58 1.15 11.36
C ASN A 171 -5.97 0.09 12.31
N ASP A 172 -4.74 -0.36 12.00
CA ASP A 172 -3.97 -1.21 12.92
C ASP A 172 -3.38 -0.40 14.10
N SER A 173 -3.02 0.86 13.85
CA SER A 173 -2.66 1.86 14.85
C SER A 173 -2.84 3.26 14.28
N ASP A 174 -3.17 4.25 15.13
CA ASP A 174 -3.47 5.62 14.69
C ASP A 174 -2.33 6.25 13.87
N LEU A 175 -1.09 5.98 14.23
CA LEU A 175 0.08 6.48 13.50
C LEU A 175 0.21 5.84 12.10
N TYR A 176 -0.03 4.54 11.97
CA TYR A 176 0.02 3.88 10.66
C TYR A 176 -1.19 4.25 9.81
N HIS A 177 -2.37 4.29 10.43
CA HIS A 177 -3.62 4.68 9.80
C HIS A 177 -3.53 6.07 9.18
N SER A 178 -3.12 7.07 9.95
CA SER A 178 -2.95 8.44 9.46
C SER A 178 -1.92 8.55 8.33
N LYS A 179 -0.86 7.73 8.35
CA LYS A 179 0.12 7.67 7.24
C LYS A 179 -0.49 7.07 5.98
N LEU A 180 -1.27 5.98 6.10
CA LEU A 180 -1.94 5.34 4.97
C LEU A 180 -2.96 6.29 4.34
N VAL A 181 -3.81 6.92 5.15
CA VAL A 181 -4.78 7.91 4.67
C VAL A 181 -4.07 9.04 3.92
N ARG A 182 -3.03 9.66 4.52
CA ARG A 182 -2.26 10.72 3.85
C ARG A 182 -1.60 10.26 2.55
N PHE A 183 -1.09 9.03 2.52
CA PHE A 183 -0.50 8.44 1.32
C PHE A 183 -1.54 8.30 0.21
N TYR A 184 -2.68 7.67 0.50
CA TYR A 184 -3.74 7.44 -0.48
C TYR A 184 -4.38 8.74 -0.97
N THR A 185 -4.52 9.74 -0.08
CA THR A 185 -4.93 11.10 -0.46
C THR A 185 -3.96 11.73 -1.45
N ARG A 186 -2.64 11.57 -1.25
CA ARG A 186 -1.63 12.13 -2.16
C ARG A 186 -1.66 11.49 -3.54
N ILE A 187 -2.07 10.24 -3.68
CA ILE A 187 -2.13 9.57 -4.98
C ILE A 187 -3.49 9.74 -5.68
N GLY A 188 -4.53 10.21 -4.99
CA GLY A 188 -5.79 10.64 -5.61
C GLY A 188 -7.07 10.11 -4.97
N PHE A 189 -6.98 9.31 -3.91
CA PHE A 189 -8.16 8.83 -3.18
C PHE A 189 -8.70 9.91 -2.24
N LYS A 190 -9.99 9.86 -1.94
CA LYS A 190 -10.68 10.73 -0.99
C LYS A 190 -11.29 9.87 0.10
N ALA A 191 -11.16 10.30 1.36
CA ALA A 191 -11.84 9.62 2.47
C ALA A 191 -13.36 9.82 2.32
N VAL A 192 -14.11 8.71 2.37
CA VAL A 192 -15.57 8.71 2.18
C VAL A 192 -16.29 8.35 3.46
N HIS A 193 -15.78 7.37 4.19
CA HIS A 193 -16.46 6.87 5.39
C HIS A 193 -15.44 6.30 6.38
N GLU A 194 -15.58 6.67 7.65
CA GLU A 194 -14.82 6.08 8.73
C GLU A 194 -15.58 4.87 9.28
N VAL A 195 -15.04 3.68 9.06
CA VAL A 195 -15.60 2.41 9.52
C VAL A 195 -15.17 2.23 10.97
N THR A 196 -16.00 2.67 11.92
CA THR A 196 -15.69 2.60 13.37
C THR A 196 -16.08 1.28 14.03
N GLY A 197 -17.01 0.55 13.41
CA GLY A 197 -17.62 -0.66 13.97
C GLY A 197 -18.74 -0.39 14.98
N SER A 198 -19.19 0.87 15.11
CA SER A 198 -20.22 1.27 16.07
C SER A 198 -21.60 1.45 15.44
N ALA A 199 -21.66 1.84 14.17
CA ALA A 199 -22.92 2.03 13.44
C ALA A 199 -23.33 0.76 12.68
N PHE A 200 -24.63 0.54 12.48
CA PHE A 200 -25.13 -0.60 11.70
C PHE A 200 -24.53 -0.67 10.29
N ARG A 201 -24.28 0.49 9.66
CA ARG A 201 -23.63 0.61 8.35
C ARG A 201 -22.17 0.14 8.36
N ASP A 202 -21.51 0.17 9.51
CA ASP A 202 -20.11 -0.25 9.64
C ASP A 202 -19.98 -1.78 9.57
N TYR A 203 -20.98 -2.54 10.02
CA TYR A 203 -20.91 -4.00 9.97
C TYR A 203 -20.84 -4.52 8.53
N ALA A 204 -21.58 -3.92 7.59
CA ALA A 204 -21.48 -4.27 6.17
C ALA A 204 -20.08 -3.97 5.61
N HIS A 205 -19.49 -2.84 6.00
CA HIS A 205 -18.12 -2.49 5.61
C HIS A 205 -17.07 -3.40 6.26
N MET A 206 -17.24 -3.78 7.53
CA MET A 206 -16.37 -4.73 8.22
C MET A 206 -16.46 -6.14 7.62
N LEU A 207 -17.63 -6.57 7.13
CA LEU A 207 -17.75 -7.84 6.41
C LEU A 207 -16.99 -7.83 5.08
N VAL A 208 -17.04 -6.70 4.36
CA VAL A 208 -16.37 -6.55 3.07
C VAL A 208 -14.85 -6.44 3.22
N TRP A 209 -14.38 -5.66 4.19
CA TRP A 209 -12.97 -5.30 4.33
C TRP A 209 -12.22 -6.03 5.46
N GLY A 210 -12.95 -6.73 6.34
CA GLY A 210 -12.38 -7.49 7.45
C GLY A 210 -11.85 -6.66 8.62
N GLY A 211 -12.11 -5.35 8.69
CA GLY A 211 -11.56 -4.49 9.74
C GLY A 211 -12.13 -3.08 9.84
N ILE A 212 -11.67 -2.36 10.86
CA ILE A 212 -11.92 -0.94 11.12
C ILE A 212 -10.91 -0.11 10.33
N GLY A 213 -11.32 1.05 9.83
CA GLY A 213 -10.43 1.91 9.05
C GLY A 213 -11.18 3.01 8.31
N THR A 214 -10.49 3.71 7.42
CA THR A 214 -11.08 4.75 6.59
C THR A 214 -11.27 4.21 5.18
N ARG A 215 -12.53 4.09 4.75
CA ARG A 215 -12.86 3.78 3.35
C ARG A 215 -12.53 4.99 2.50
N MET A 216 -11.82 4.75 1.40
CA MET A 216 -11.44 5.79 0.47
C MET A 216 -11.82 5.40 -0.96
N ASP A 217 -12.34 6.36 -1.71
CA ASP A 217 -12.77 6.17 -3.09
C ASP A 217 -12.03 7.14 -4.02
N ALA A 218 -11.91 6.78 -5.29
CA ALA A 218 -11.36 7.62 -6.35
C ALA A 218 -12.10 7.36 -7.68
N ASN A 219 -12.12 8.35 -8.57
CA ASN A 219 -12.53 8.13 -9.95
C ASN A 219 -11.37 7.46 -10.71
N VAL A 220 -11.66 6.35 -11.40
CA VAL A 220 -10.64 5.53 -12.10
C VAL A 220 -9.94 6.32 -13.20
N GLU A 221 -10.70 7.08 -13.99
CA GLU A 221 -10.17 7.88 -15.09
C GLU A 221 -9.28 9.02 -14.57
N GLU A 222 -9.72 9.73 -13.53
CA GLU A 222 -8.92 10.78 -12.87
C GLU A 222 -7.58 10.24 -12.34
N LEU A 223 -7.57 9.03 -11.78
CA LEU A 223 -6.34 8.37 -11.33
C LEU A 223 -5.38 8.13 -12.52
N LEU A 224 -5.89 7.60 -13.63
CA LEU A 224 -5.08 7.35 -14.83
C LEU A 224 -4.50 8.65 -15.41
N ILE A 225 -5.30 9.72 -15.51
CA ILE A 225 -4.84 11.03 -15.98
C ILE A 225 -3.73 11.56 -15.05
N ARG A 226 -3.95 11.50 -13.73
CA ARG A 226 -2.99 11.99 -12.74
C ARG A 226 -1.66 11.24 -12.79
N TRP A 227 -1.70 9.93 -13.00
CA TRP A 227 -0.52 9.08 -13.01
C TRP A 227 0.15 8.99 -14.39
N CYS A 228 -0.53 9.37 -15.46
CA CYS A 228 -0.04 9.34 -16.84
C CYS A 228 1.34 9.98 -17.02
N THR A 229 1.62 11.08 -16.32
CA THR A 229 2.94 11.75 -16.33
C THR A 229 4.12 10.86 -15.91
N ARG A 230 3.86 9.72 -15.26
CA ARG A 230 4.88 8.75 -14.82
C ARG A 230 5.10 7.59 -15.79
N PHE A 231 4.20 7.40 -16.75
CA PHE A 231 4.26 6.33 -17.75
C PHE A 231 4.58 6.83 -19.16
N LYS A 232 4.62 8.16 -19.35
CA LYS A 232 5.13 8.71 -20.61
C LYS A 232 6.65 8.61 -20.60
N SER A 233 7.18 7.80 -21.51
CA SER A 233 8.62 7.76 -21.79
C SER A 233 9.07 9.17 -22.19
N ARG A 234 10.14 9.68 -21.57
CA ARG A 234 10.83 10.86 -22.10
C ARG A 234 11.53 10.38 -23.38
N LYS A 235 10.95 10.70 -24.52
CA LYS A 235 11.64 10.60 -25.81
C LYS A 235 12.89 11.49 -25.81
#